data_AF-A0A2V5WJ24-F1
#
_entry.id   AF-A0A2V5WJ24-F1
#
_cell.length_a   1.000
_cell.length_b   1.000
_cell.length_c   1.000
_cell.angle_alpha   90.00
_cell.angle_beta   90.00
_cell.angle_gamma   90.00
#
_symmetry.space_group_name_H-M   'P 1'
#
loop_
_entity.id
_entity.type
_entity.pdbx_description
1 polymer ?
#
loop_
_entity_poly.entity_id
_entity_poly.type
_entity_poly.pdbx_seq_one_letter_code
_entity_poly.pdbx_strand_id
1 'polypeptide(L)'
;LPQILPEIAATVECEQSPEFHPEGSVFNHLIRILEHLPAEASPSLIWAALLHDIGKPVTASRDPHTRQIHFYGHENVGAEIARGMLERLRFPRKLIEEVAVCVQSHMQFKDVLRMRKSTLRRMLLRPTFALELELHRLDCLGSHGRLDHYEFLVEQAAQLERQPAIRPPLLSGKDLLALGMKPGPAVGRLLAEVREKQLQDELKTRPQARAWARRHLQREGATPGRELSSSKSGRQKKKT
;
A
#
# COMPACT_ATOMS: atom_id res chain seq x y z
N LEU A 1 -30.61 -8.27 -12.91
CA LEU A 1 -29.27 -7.88 -12.39
C LEU A 1 -28.15 -8.77 -12.95
N PRO A 2 -28.24 -10.12 -12.90
CA PRO A 2 -27.15 -11.00 -13.37
C PRO A 2 -26.74 -10.81 -14.83
N GLN A 3 -27.66 -10.34 -15.69
CA GLN A 3 -27.40 -10.12 -17.11
C GLN A 3 -26.67 -8.80 -17.41
N ILE A 4 -26.62 -7.87 -16.44
CA ILE A 4 -26.08 -6.51 -16.63
C ILE A 4 -24.86 -6.28 -15.73
N LEU A 5 -25.01 -6.61 -14.45
CA LEU A 5 -24.00 -6.50 -13.40
C LEU A 5 -23.87 -7.85 -12.68
N PRO A 6 -23.36 -8.90 -13.34
CA PRO A 6 -23.15 -10.21 -12.72
C PRO A 6 -22.25 -10.13 -11.49
N GLU A 7 -21.28 -9.22 -11.47
CA GLU A 7 -20.36 -9.00 -10.36
C GLU A 7 -21.10 -8.54 -9.10
N ILE A 8 -22.03 -7.58 -9.24
CA ILE A 8 -22.88 -7.14 -8.12
C ILE A 8 -23.89 -8.22 -7.74
N ALA A 9 -24.45 -8.96 -8.71
CA ALA A 9 -25.37 -10.04 -8.40
C ALA A 9 -24.72 -11.12 -7.52
N ALA A 10 -23.44 -11.41 -7.73
CA ALA A 10 -22.69 -12.38 -6.93
C ALA A 10 -22.52 -11.97 -5.45
N THR A 11 -22.62 -10.68 -5.11
CA THR A 11 -22.52 -10.23 -3.70
C THR A 11 -23.79 -10.50 -2.90
N VAL A 12 -24.92 -10.74 -3.56
CA VAL A 12 -26.22 -11.01 -2.91
C VAL A 12 -26.17 -12.32 -2.12
N GLU A 13 -25.57 -13.35 -2.71
CA GLU A 13 -25.46 -14.69 -2.12
C GLU A 13 -24.14 -14.90 -1.33
N CYS A 14 -23.25 -13.90 -1.33
CA CYS A 14 -21.98 -13.99 -0.62
C CYS A 14 -22.16 -13.67 0.86
N GLU A 15 -22.26 -14.72 1.68
CA GLU A 15 -22.32 -14.62 3.13
C GLU A 15 -21.02 -14.09 3.73
N GLN A 16 -21.15 -13.30 4.80
CA GLN A 16 -20.06 -12.80 5.63
C GLN A 16 -20.12 -13.39 7.04
N SER A 17 -19.07 -13.18 7.84
CA SER A 17 -19.05 -13.63 9.23
C SER A 17 -20.15 -12.93 10.04
N PRO A 18 -21.12 -13.65 10.65
CA PRO A 18 -22.19 -13.03 11.41
C PRO A 18 -21.72 -12.23 12.64
N GLU A 19 -20.52 -12.52 13.15
CA GLU A 19 -19.91 -11.79 14.27
C GLU A 19 -19.54 -10.35 13.90
N PHE A 20 -19.00 -10.16 12.69
CA PHE A 20 -18.53 -8.86 12.22
C PHE A 20 -19.54 -8.17 11.28
N HIS A 21 -20.39 -8.97 10.63
CA HIS A 21 -21.32 -8.56 9.59
C HIS A 21 -22.71 -9.15 9.87
N PRO A 22 -23.42 -8.64 10.89
CA PRO A 22 -24.75 -9.13 11.25
C PRO A 22 -25.81 -8.91 10.15
N GLU A 23 -25.53 -8.03 9.18
CA GLU A 23 -26.34 -7.84 7.97
C GLU A 23 -26.32 -9.04 7.00
N GLY A 24 -25.44 -10.01 7.22
CA GLY A 24 -25.42 -11.29 6.53
C GLY A 24 -24.60 -11.28 5.25
N SER A 25 -25.04 -10.59 4.19
CA SER A 25 -24.38 -10.66 2.87
C SER A 25 -23.51 -9.45 2.55
N VAL A 26 -22.55 -9.64 1.65
CA VAL A 26 -21.73 -8.54 1.10
C VAL A 26 -22.63 -7.47 0.47
N PHE A 27 -23.70 -7.86 -0.25
CA PHE A 27 -24.62 -6.90 -0.83
C PHE A 27 -25.27 -5.99 0.22
N ASN A 28 -25.74 -6.54 1.34
CA ASN A 28 -26.36 -5.74 2.40
C ASN A 28 -25.37 -4.76 3.04
N HIS A 29 -24.11 -5.17 3.19
CA HIS A 29 -23.02 -4.29 3.64
C HIS A 29 -22.79 -3.12 2.68
N LEU A 30 -22.73 -3.41 1.37
CA LEU A 30 -22.60 -2.37 0.35
C LEU A 30 -23.76 -1.36 0.42
N ILE A 31 -25.01 -1.82 0.58
CA ILE A 31 -26.17 -0.92 0.70
C ILE A 31 -26.05 -0.02 1.95
N ARG A 32 -25.65 -0.58 3.10
CA ARG A 32 -25.43 0.21 4.33
C ARG A 32 -24.41 1.33 4.15
N ILE A 33 -23.30 1.05 3.46
CA ILE A 33 -22.29 2.07 3.16
C ILE A 33 -22.86 3.20 2.31
N LEU A 34 -23.71 2.86 1.32
CA LEU A 34 -24.33 3.88 0.45
C LEU A 34 -25.26 4.83 1.21
N GLU A 35 -25.88 4.40 2.31
CA GLU A 35 -26.72 5.26 3.17
C GLU A 35 -25.92 6.39 3.85
N HIS A 36 -24.61 6.22 4.00
CA HIS A 36 -23.71 7.20 4.61
C HIS A 36 -23.03 8.13 3.60
N LEU A 37 -23.27 7.95 2.29
CA LEU A 37 -22.68 8.79 1.27
C LEU A 37 -23.10 10.26 1.45
N PRO A 38 -22.16 11.21 1.32
CA PRO A 38 -22.53 12.62 1.28
C PRO A 38 -23.36 12.92 0.03
N ALA A 39 -24.29 13.89 0.12
CA ALA A 39 -25.14 14.28 -1.00
C ALA A 39 -24.34 14.70 -2.25
N GLU A 40 -23.18 15.33 -2.04
CA GLU A 40 -22.26 15.79 -3.09
C GLU A 40 -21.15 14.75 -3.39
N ALA A 41 -21.39 13.47 -3.11
CA ALA A 41 -20.41 12.41 -3.38
C ALA A 41 -20.00 12.39 -4.85
N SER A 42 -18.68 12.40 -5.10
CA SER A 42 -18.16 12.24 -6.45
C SER A 42 -18.53 10.87 -7.03
N PRO A 43 -18.69 10.75 -8.36
CA PRO A 43 -18.92 9.45 -9.00
C PRO A 43 -17.88 8.40 -8.63
N SER A 44 -16.61 8.78 -8.50
CA SER A 44 -15.53 7.86 -8.09
C SER A 44 -15.75 7.32 -6.67
N LEU A 45 -16.26 8.12 -5.74
CA LEU A 45 -16.55 7.68 -4.37
C LEU A 45 -17.73 6.71 -4.35
N ILE A 46 -18.79 7.02 -5.09
CA ILE A 46 -19.99 6.17 -5.17
C ILE A 46 -19.61 4.78 -5.72
N TRP A 47 -18.85 4.74 -6.81
CA TRP A 47 -18.40 3.48 -7.40
C TRP A 47 -17.37 2.75 -6.54
N ALA A 48 -16.47 3.47 -5.87
CA ALA A 48 -15.54 2.85 -4.93
C ALA A 48 -16.29 2.21 -3.74
N ALA A 49 -17.27 2.90 -3.16
CA ALA A 49 -18.11 2.37 -2.09
C ALA A 49 -18.86 1.11 -2.54
N LEU A 50 -19.48 1.14 -3.71
CA LEU A 50 -20.22 0.01 -4.26
C LEU A 50 -19.33 -1.19 -4.62
N LEU A 51 -18.04 -0.98 -4.90
CA LEU A 51 -17.15 -2.02 -5.45
C LEU A 51 -16.00 -2.44 -4.51
N HIS A 52 -15.79 -1.79 -3.37
CA HIS A 52 -14.63 -2.07 -2.51
C HIS A 52 -14.50 -3.55 -2.11
N ASP A 53 -15.64 -4.21 -1.90
CA ASP A 53 -15.73 -5.61 -1.51
C ASP A 53 -16.11 -6.57 -2.65
N ILE A 54 -16.09 -6.10 -3.90
CA ILE A 54 -16.57 -6.89 -5.06
C ILE A 54 -15.78 -8.18 -5.31
N GLY A 55 -14.55 -8.28 -4.77
CA GLY A 55 -13.72 -9.47 -4.84
C GLY A 55 -14.08 -10.57 -3.84
N LYS A 56 -14.91 -10.29 -2.83
CA LYS A 56 -15.26 -11.27 -1.77
C LYS A 56 -15.91 -12.55 -2.33
N PRO A 57 -16.90 -12.51 -3.24
CA PRO A 57 -17.52 -13.73 -3.77
C PRO A 57 -16.52 -14.69 -4.43
N VAL A 58 -15.52 -14.16 -5.14
CA VAL A 58 -14.52 -14.96 -5.87
C VAL A 58 -13.44 -15.51 -4.93
N THR A 59 -13.15 -14.81 -3.84
CA THR A 59 -12.07 -15.16 -2.89
C THR A 59 -12.59 -15.84 -1.62
N ALA A 60 -13.90 -16.06 -1.53
CA ALA A 60 -14.54 -16.69 -0.40
C ALA A 60 -13.98 -18.10 -0.17
N SER A 61 -13.49 -18.33 1.04
CA SER A 61 -13.00 -19.62 1.51
C SER A 61 -13.51 -19.88 2.92
N ARG A 62 -13.63 -21.14 3.32
CA ARG A 62 -14.04 -21.52 4.67
C ARG A 62 -12.97 -22.35 5.33
N ASP A 63 -12.64 -22.02 6.57
CA ASP A 63 -11.77 -22.86 7.38
C ASP A 63 -12.41 -24.26 7.56
N PRO A 64 -11.69 -25.36 7.28
CA PRO A 64 -12.25 -26.71 7.37
C PRO A 64 -12.72 -27.12 8.77
N HIS A 65 -12.15 -26.53 9.83
CA HIS A 65 -12.40 -26.90 11.22
C HIS A 65 -13.36 -25.92 11.90
N THR A 66 -13.07 -24.62 11.80
CA THR A 66 -13.84 -23.57 12.48
C THR A 66 -15.04 -23.09 11.67
N ARG A 67 -15.10 -23.44 10.37
CA ARG A 67 -16.12 -22.98 9.41
C ARG A 67 -16.15 -21.46 9.20
N GLN A 68 -15.18 -20.73 9.74
CA GLN A 68 -15.04 -19.29 9.57
C GLN A 68 -14.82 -18.94 8.10
N ILE A 69 -15.46 -17.86 7.64
CA ILE A 69 -15.36 -17.38 6.27
C ILE A 69 -14.17 -16.41 6.17
N HIS A 70 -13.35 -16.59 5.14
CA HIS A 70 -12.22 -15.72 4.84
C HIS A 70 -12.26 -15.24 3.39
N PHE A 71 -11.75 -14.02 3.18
CA PHE A 71 -11.68 -13.35 1.88
C PHE A 71 -10.25 -12.85 1.62
N TYR A 72 -9.28 -13.77 1.65
CA TYR A 72 -7.88 -13.40 1.51
C TYR A 72 -7.59 -12.84 0.12
N GLY A 73 -7.03 -11.62 0.07
CA GLY A 73 -6.63 -10.96 -1.18
C GLY A 73 -7.80 -10.41 -2.00
N HIS A 74 -9.01 -10.34 -1.44
CA HIS A 74 -10.20 -9.83 -2.13
C HIS A 74 -10.04 -8.39 -2.62
N GLU A 75 -9.19 -7.59 -1.97
CA GLU A 75 -8.89 -6.23 -2.39
C GLU A 75 -8.17 -6.19 -3.76
N ASN A 76 -7.27 -7.14 -4.01
CA ASN A 76 -6.52 -7.21 -5.27
C ASN A 76 -7.40 -7.76 -6.40
N VAL A 77 -8.08 -8.87 -6.15
CA VAL A 77 -9.02 -9.48 -7.10
C VAL A 77 -10.18 -8.51 -7.39
N GLY A 78 -10.70 -7.84 -6.36
CA GLY A 78 -11.76 -6.85 -6.46
C GLY A 78 -11.35 -5.67 -7.34
N ALA A 79 -10.10 -5.20 -7.25
CA ALA A 79 -9.63 -4.12 -8.10
C ALA A 79 -9.58 -4.52 -9.59
N GLU A 80 -9.18 -5.76 -9.89
CA GLU A 80 -9.21 -6.30 -11.26
C GLU A 80 -10.65 -6.41 -11.80
N ILE A 81 -11.56 -6.93 -10.98
CA ILE A 81 -12.99 -7.03 -11.29
C ILE A 81 -13.59 -5.64 -11.53
N ALA A 82 -13.31 -4.67 -10.65
CA ALA A 82 -13.80 -3.31 -10.76
C ALA A 82 -13.32 -2.63 -12.06
N ARG A 83 -12.05 -2.81 -12.43
CA ARG A 83 -11.52 -2.32 -13.72
C ARG A 83 -12.29 -2.92 -14.89
N GLY A 84 -12.35 -4.24 -14.98
CA GLY A 84 -13.02 -4.93 -16.09
C GLY A 84 -14.51 -4.56 -16.21
N MET A 85 -15.20 -4.46 -15.08
CA MET A 85 -16.61 -4.06 -15.04
C MET A 85 -16.81 -2.63 -15.55
N LEU A 86 -16.05 -1.66 -15.04
CA LEU A 86 -16.21 -0.26 -15.41
C LEU A 86 -15.73 0.02 -16.86
N GLU A 87 -14.71 -0.70 -17.35
CA GLU A 87 -14.30 -0.69 -18.75
C GLU A 87 -15.40 -1.19 -19.68
N ARG A 88 -16.02 -2.34 -19.34
CA ARG A 88 -17.16 -2.89 -20.08
C ARG A 88 -18.33 -1.92 -20.13
N LEU A 89 -18.56 -1.17 -19.06
CA LEU A 89 -19.58 -0.13 -18.96
C LEU A 89 -19.15 1.21 -19.58
N ARG A 90 -17.93 1.30 -20.13
CA ARG A 90 -17.38 2.48 -20.84
C ARG A 90 -17.26 3.73 -19.97
N PHE A 91 -16.91 3.57 -18.70
CA PHE A 91 -16.62 4.70 -17.81
C PHE A 91 -15.34 5.45 -18.21
N PRO A 92 -15.18 6.73 -17.81
CA PRO A 92 -13.95 7.47 -18.06
C PRO A 92 -12.74 6.81 -17.39
N ARG A 93 -11.60 6.73 -18.11
CA ARG A 93 -10.38 6.08 -17.61
C ARG A 93 -9.93 6.60 -16.24
N LYS A 94 -10.01 7.91 -16.01
CA LYS A 94 -9.65 8.52 -14.71
C LYS A 94 -10.47 7.91 -13.56
N LEU A 95 -11.78 7.77 -13.74
CA LEU A 95 -12.67 7.19 -12.73
C LEU A 95 -12.33 5.71 -12.49
N ILE A 96 -12.08 4.95 -13.55
CA ILE A 96 -11.69 3.53 -13.46
C ILE A 96 -10.43 3.37 -12.60
N GLU A 97 -9.40 4.18 -12.86
CA GLU A 97 -8.15 4.14 -12.10
C GLU A 97 -8.35 4.54 -10.63
N GLU A 98 -9.10 5.61 -10.36
CA GLU A 98 -9.41 6.06 -9.00
C GLU A 98 -10.14 4.96 -8.21
N VAL A 99 -11.21 4.41 -8.76
CA VAL A 99 -11.98 3.34 -8.13
C VAL A 99 -11.12 2.11 -7.88
N ALA A 100 -10.35 1.67 -8.87
CA ALA A 100 -9.53 0.47 -8.72
C ALA A 100 -8.42 0.63 -7.66
N VAL A 101 -7.82 1.81 -7.54
CA VAL A 101 -6.84 2.11 -6.47
C VAL A 101 -7.50 2.09 -5.09
N CYS A 102 -8.69 2.69 -4.98
CA CYS A 102 -9.47 2.66 -3.73
C CYS A 102 -9.82 1.23 -3.32
N VAL A 103 -10.36 0.42 -4.25
CA VAL A 103 -10.69 -1.00 -4.01
C VAL A 103 -9.45 -1.77 -3.60
N GLN A 104 -8.31 -1.61 -4.29
CA GLN A 104 -7.07 -2.32 -3.95
C GLN A 104 -6.51 -1.94 -2.58
N SER A 105 -6.69 -0.69 -2.16
CA SER A 105 -6.02 -0.15 -0.97
C SER A 105 -6.90 -0.11 0.27
N HIS A 106 -8.19 -0.39 0.17
CA HIS A 106 -9.15 -0.16 1.28
C HIS A 106 -8.77 -0.93 2.56
N MET A 107 -8.25 -2.16 2.44
CA MET A 107 -7.82 -2.94 3.61
C MET A 107 -6.58 -2.41 4.32
N GLN A 108 -5.79 -1.51 3.71
CA GLN A 108 -4.56 -0.98 4.31
C GLN A 108 -4.87 -0.08 5.52
N PHE A 109 -6.05 0.54 5.56
CA PHE A 109 -6.45 1.48 6.60
C PHE A 109 -6.57 0.85 7.98
N LYS A 110 -6.83 -0.47 8.07
CA LYS A 110 -6.89 -1.19 9.35
C LYS A 110 -5.55 -1.28 10.08
N ASP A 111 -4.44 -1.09 9.37
CA ASP A 111 -3.09 -1.30 9.90
C ASP A 111 -2.32 0.02 10.14
N VAL A 112 -2.96 1.18 9.96
CA VAL A 112 -2.29 2.49 9.92
C VAL A 112 -1.55 2.85 11.19
N LEU A 113 -2.06 2.47 12.36
CA LEU A 113 -1.38 2.68 13.65
C LEU A 113 -0.09 1.86 13.80
N ARG A 114 0.07 0.80 12.99
CA ARG A 114 1.22 -0.11 13.00
C ARG A 114 2.17 0.14 11.83
N MET A 115 1.83 1.05 10.92
CA MET A 115 2.65 1.34 9.76
C MET A 115 3.97 2.01 10.14
N ARG A 116 5.05 1.66 9.44
CA ARG A 116 6.28 2.44 9.46
C ARG A 116 6.00 3.86 8.98
N LYS A 117 6.65 4.86 9.57
CA LYS A 117 6.51 6.28 9.18
C LYS A 117 6.66 6.52 7.67
N SER A 118 7.61 5.86 7.01
CA SER A 118 7.82 6.02 5.57
C SER A 118 6.67 5.43 4.74
N THR A 119 6.08 4.31 5.18
CA THR A 119 4.90 3.71 4.55
C THR A 119 3.67 4.60 4.73
N LEU A 120 3.42 5.07 5.95
CA LEU A 120 2.32 5.99 6.25
C LEU A 120 2.45 7.27 5.42
N ARG A 121 3.63 7.89 5.41
CA ARG A 121 3.90 9.08 4.59
C ARG A 121 3.64 8.85 3.10
N ARG A 122 4.00 7.68 2.56
CA ARG A 122 3.72 7.34 1.15
C ARG A 122 2.22 7.19 0.89
N MET A 123 1.47 6.63 1.83
CA MET A 123 0.01 6.52 1.76
C MET A 123 -0.65 7.90 1.76
N LEU A 124 -0.28 8.78 2.70
CA LEU A 124 -0.82 10.15 2.81
C LEU A 124 -0.55 11.01 1.56
N LEU A 125 0.52 10.71 0.81
CA LEU A 125 0.91 11.44 -0.40
C LEU A 125 0.31 10.86 -1.70
N ARG A 126 -0.54 9.82 -1.62
CA ARG A 126 -1.21 9.29 -2.82
C ARG A 126 -2.15 10.34 -3.40
N PRO A 127 -2.21 10.50 -4.73
CA PRO A 127 -3.18 11.39 -5.37
C PRO A 127 -4.64 11.05 -5.01
N THR A 128 -4.92 9.78 -4.74
CA THR A 128 -6.24 9.23 -4.37
C THR A 128 -6.51 9.24 -2.86
N PHE A 129 -5.57 9.70 -2.02
CA PHE A 129 -5.66 9.53 -0.56
C PHE A 129 -6.95 10.09 0.02
N ALA A 130 -7.40 11.27 -0.41
CA ALA A 130 -8.65 11.86 0.08
C ALA A 130 -9.88 11.00 -0.25
N LEU A 131 -9.89 10.37 -1.44
CA LEU A 131 -10.95 9.47 -1.86
C LEU A 131 -10.90 8.14 -1.08
N GLU A 132 -9.70 7.57 -0.92
CA GLU A 132 -9.47 6.35 -0.12
C GLU A 132 -9.86 6.55 1.35
N LEU A 133 -9.52 7.70 1.94
CA LEU A 133 -9.84 8.03 3.32
C LEU A 133 -11.34 8.16 3.53
N GLU A 134 -12.05 8.80 2.60
CA GLU A 134 -13.50 8.91 2.67
C GLU A 134 -14.19 7.57 2.49
N LEU A 135 -13.70 6.72 1.56
CA LEU A 135 -14.17 5.34 1.45
C LEU A 135 -14.02 4.58 2.77
N HIS A 136 -12.86 4.68 3.43
CA HIS A 136 -12.63 4.05 4.72
C HIS A 136 -13.60 4.56 5.79
N ARG A 137 -13.87 5.87 5.83
CA ARG A 137 -14.87 6.47 6.74
C ARG A 137 -16.26 5.85 6.53
N LEU A 138 -16.69 5.69 5.28
CA LEU A 138 -17.98 5.12 4.93
C LEU A 138 -18.07 3.64 5.31
N ASP A 139 -17.01 2.86 5.06
CA ASP A 139 -16.94 1.43 5.43
C ASP A 139 -17.02 1.26 6.96
N CYS A 140 -16.32 2.11 7.73
CA CYS A 140 -16.46 2.12 9.18
C CYS A 140 -17.88 2.45 9.63
N LEU A 141 -18.54 3.46 9.04
CA LEU A 141 -19.91 3.84 9.40
C LEU A 141 -20.93 2.74 9.03
N GLY A 142 -20.76 2.09 7.88
CA GLY A 142 -21.61 0.99 7.44
C GLY A 142 -21.42 -0.32 8.22
N SER A 143 -20.37 -0.41 9.06
CA SER A 143 -20.03 -1.60 9.85
C SER A 143 -20.07 -1.34 11.37
N HIS A 144 -18.93 -1.04 12.00
CA HIS A 144 -18.76 -0.99 13.46
C HIS A 144 -18.75 0.44 14.03
N GLY A 145 -18.80 1.46 13.19
CA GLY A 145 -18.87 2.89 13.56
C GLY A 145 -17.63 3.46 14.23
N ARG A 146 -16.49 2.76 14.24
CA ARG A 146 -15.26 3.24 14.89
C ARG A 146 -14.43 4.05 13.91
N LEU A 147 -14.09 5.27 14.30
CA LEU A 147 -13.38 6.24 13.45
C LEU A 147 -11.97 6.55 13.94
N ASP A 148 -11.43 5.78 14.88
CA ASP A 148 -10.11 6.01 15.49
C ASP A 148 -8.98 6.05 14.45
N HIS A 149 -9.01 5.15 13.47
CA HIS A 149 -8.03 5.16 12.37
C HIS A 149 -8.25 6.31 11.39
N TYR A 150 -9.50 6.66 11.11
CA TYR A 150 -9.86 7.80 10.27
C TYR A 150 -9.37 9.11 10.90
N GLU A 151 -9.68 9.35 12.17
CA GLU A 151 -9.28 10.53 12.94
C GLU A 151 -7.75 10.66 13.01
N PHE A 152 -7.06 9.54 13.27
CA PHE A 152 -5.60 9.50 13.22
C PHE A 152 -5.05 9.94 11.87
N LEU A 153 -5.59 9.43 10.76
CA LEU A 153 -5.13 9.77 9.42
C LEU A 153 -5.40 11.23 9.05
N VAL A 154 -6.55 11.78 9.46
CA VAL A 154 -6.87 13.21 9.30
C VAL A 154 -5.81 14.06 10.01
N GLU A 155 -5.46 13.71 11.24
CA GLU A 155 -4.43 14.43 11.99
C GLU A 155 -3.06 14.32 11.30
N GLN A 156 -2.67 13.12 10.86
CA GLN A 156 -1.39 12.90 10.19
C GLN A 156 -1.29 13.63 8.84
N ALA A 157 -2.39 13.69 8.07
CA ALA A 157 -2.46 14.46 6.83
C ALA A 157 -2.28 15.97 7.11
N ALA A 158 -3.01 16.52 8.10
CA ALA A 158 -2.87 17.91 8.49
C ALA A 158 -1.46 18.26 9.00
N GLN A 159 -0.82 17.35 9.74
CA GLN A 159 0.56 17.49 10.18
C GLN A 159 1.55 17.48 8.99
N LEU A 160 1.28 16.68 7.95
CA LEU A 160 2.12 16.60 6.77
C LEU A 160 2.03 17.86 5.91
N GLU A 161 0.83 18.43 5.74
CA GLU A 161 0.62 19.69 5.02
C GLU A 161 1.34 20.87 5.69
N ARG A 162 1.40 20.89 7.02
CA ARG A 162 2.12 21.91 7.81
C ARG A 162 3.64 21.74 7.78
N GLN A 163 4.15 20.60 7.31
CA GLN A 163 5.59 20.38 7.18
C GLN A 163 6.07 20.93 5.83
N PRO A 164 7.08 21.83 5.80
CA PRO A 164 7.62 22.32 4.54
C PRO A 164 8.12 21.15 3.68
N ALA A 165 7.74 21.19 2.40
CA ALA A 165 7.98 20.19 1.39
C ALA A 165 9.42 19.62 1.41
N ILE A 166 9.53 18.30 1.17
CA ILE A 166 10.75 17.52 0.88
C ILE A 166 12.01 18.10 1.53
N ARG A 167 12.30 17.69 2.78
CA ARG A 167 13.60 17.98 3.41
C ARG A 167 14.71 17.62 2.40
N PRO A 168 15.61 18.55 2.04
CA PRO A 168 16.64 18.29 1.05
C PRO A 168 17.53 17.13 1.53
N PRO A 169 18.13 16.34 0.62
CA PRO A 169 19.04 15.25 1.01
C PRO A 169 20.09 15.72 2.01
N LEU A 170 20.27 14.98 3.11
CA LEU A 170 21.26 15.33 4.13
C LEU A 170 22.70 15.25 3.60
N LEU A 171 22.96 14.39 2.62
CA LEU A 171 24.24 14.22 1.97
C LEU A 171 24.07 14.21 0.45
N SER A 172 25.13 14.65 -0.23
CA SER A 172 25.32 14.58 -1.67
C SER A 172 26.47 13.63 -2.01
N GLY A 173 26.65 13.30 -3.29
CA GLY A 173 27.79 12.51 -3.74
C GLY A 173 29.14 13.13 -3.33
N LYS A 174 29.25 14.47 -3.37
CA LYS A 174 30.46 15.18 -2.94
C LYS A 174 30.79 14.93 -1.47
N ASP A 175 29.77 14.84 -0.60
CA ASP A 175 29.98 14.58 0.83
C ASP A 175 30.55 13.16 1.07
N LEU A 176 30.09 12.17 0.30
CA LEU A 176 30.58 10.78 0.40
C LEU A 176 31.98 10.60 -0.19
N LEU A 177 32.30 11.30 -1.28
CA LEU A 177 33.66 11.32 -1.83
C LEU A 177 34.64 11.94 -0.84
N ALA A 178 34.25 13.01 -0.14
CA ALA A 178 35.04 13.62 0.94
C ALA A 178 35.19 12.72 2.18
N LEU A 179 34.42 11.64 2.29
CA LEU A 179 34.59 10.59 3.30
C LEU A 179 35.50 9.44 2.84
N GLY A 180 36.08 9.52 1.63
CA GLY A 180 37.03 8.55 1.11
C GLY A 180 36.43 7.50 0.17
N MET A 181 35.16 7.62 -0.22
CA MET A 181 34.59 6.74 -1.25
C MET A 181 35.15 7.06 -2.62
N LYS A 182 35.37 6.02 -3.45
CA LYS A 182 35.67 6.17 -4.87
C LYS A 182 34.36 6.42 -5.66
N PRO A 183 34.38 7.23 -6.73
CA PRO A 183 33.22 7.38 -7.61
C PRO A 183 32.74 6.03 -8.15
N GLY A 184 31.43 5.79 -8.12
CA GLY A 184 30.82 4.57 -8.66
C GLY A 184 29.45 4.23 -8.06
N PRO A 185 28.84 3.10 -8.45
CA PRO A 185 27.49 2.70 -8.02
C PRO A 185 27.30 2.59 -6.50
N ALA A 186 28.38 2.31 -5.76
CA ALA A 186 28.35 2.25 -4.30
C ALA A 186 27.97 3.59 -3.65
N VAL A 187 28.37 4.72 -4.25
CA VAL A 187 27.99 6.06 -3.78
C VAL A 187 26.48 6.25 -3.86
N GLY A 188 25.87 5.84 -4.97
CA GLY A 188 24.41 5.91 -5.16
C GLY A 188 23.64 5.04 -4.16
N ARG A 189 24.12 3.82 -3.90
CA ARG A 189 23.51 2.92 -2.89
C ARG A 189 23.53 3.53 -1.49
N LEU A 190 24.68 4.07 -1.07
CA LEU A 190 24.78 4.68 0.26
C LEU A 190 23.97 5.96 0.38
N LEU A 191 23.89 6.78 -0.68
CA LEU A 191 22.98 7.95 -0.70
C LEU A 191 21.51 7.55 -0.58
N ALA A 192 21.09 6.47 -1.24
CA ALA A 192 19.74 5.95 -1.12
C ALA A 192 19.44 5.45 0.31
N GLU A 193 20.39 4.78 0.95
CA GLU A 193 20.23 4.33 2.34
C GLU A 193 20.16 5.52 3.32
N VAL A 194 21.04 6.52 3.18
CA VAL A 194 20.98 7.77 3.96
C VAL A 194 19.64 8.46 3.74
N ARG A 195 19.13 8.46 2.51
CA ARG A 195 17.83 9.05 2.18
C ARG A 195 16.69 8.32 2.86
N GLU A 196 16.67 6.99 2.84
CA GLU A 196 15.65 6.20 3.54
C GLU A 196 15.68 6.49 5.05
N LYS A 197 16.87 6.50 5.65
CA LYS A 197 17.05 6.86 7.08
C LYS A 197 16.62 8.29 7.41
N GLN A 198 16.83 9.22 6.48
CA GLN A 198 16.32 10.59 6.61
C GLN A 198 14.79 10.64 6.59
N LEU A 199 14.17 9.86 5.69
CA LEU A 199 12.72 9.77 5.58
C LEU A 199 12.08 9.07 6.79
N GLN A 200 12.84 8.23 7.49
CA GLN A 200 12.42 7.55 8.73
C GLN A 200 12.69 8.37 10.01
N ASP A 201 13.16 9.62 9.89
CA ASP A 201 13.59 10.47 11.01
C ASP A 201 14.76 9.90 11.86
N GLU A 202 15.45 8.85 11.40
CA GLU A 202 16.63 8.30 12.06
C GLU A 202 17.83 9.23 11.92
N LEU A 203 17.92 9.91 10.77
CA LEU A 203 18.92 10.94 10.48
C LEU A 203 18.20 12.26 10.24
N LYS A 204 18.42 13.24 11.12
CA LYS A 204 17.74 14.54 11.05
C LYS A 204 18.63 15.66 10.56
N THR A 205 19.94 15.53 10.73
CA THR A 205 20.92 16.59 10.42
C THR A 205 22.08 16.07 9.57
N ARG A 206 22.72 16.97 8.80
CA ARG A 206 23.91 16.62 8.00
C ARG A 206 25.04 16.01 8.85
N PRO A 207 25.35 16.53 10.07
CA PRO A 207 26.34 15.92 10.94
C PRO A 207 26.00 14.49 11.36
N GLN A 208 24.73 14.20 11.70
CA GLN A 208 24.28 12.84 12.03
C GLN A 208 24.47 11.89 10.85
N ALA A 209 24.05 12.32 9.65
CA ALA A 209 24.20 11.52 8.44
C ALA A 209 25.67 11.24 8.09
N ARG A 210 26.54 12.25 8.23
CA ARG A 210 27.99 12.11 7.99
C ARG A 210 28.64 11.13 8.97
N ALA A 211 28.28 11.23 10.25
CA ALA A 211 28.80 10.34 11.28
C ALA A 211 28.33 8.89 11.07
N TRP A 212 27.07 8.71 10.68
CA TRP A 212 26.52 7.40 10.34
C TRP A 212 27.22 6.80 9.11
N ALA A 213 27.38 7.56 8.02
CA ALA A 213 28.04 7.11 6.80
C ALA A 213 29.50 6.69 7.06
N ARG A 214 30.22 7.44 7.90
CA ARG A 214 31.60 7.08 8.30
C ARG A 214 31.65 5.73 9.04
N ARG A 215 30.74 5.50 9.99
CA ARG A 215 30.67 4.21 10.71
C ARG A 215 30.29 3.06 9.79
N HIS A 216 29.38 3.31 8.84
CA HIS A 216 28.96 2.32 7.86
C HIS A 216 30.15 1.86 7.00
N LEU A 217 30.92 2.82 6.44
CA LEU A 217 32.11 2.54 5.64
C LEU A 217 33.20 1.80 6.43
N GLN A 218 33.38 2.11 7.71
CA GLN A 218 34.34 1.40 8.58
C GLN A 218 33.92 -0.05 8.82
N ARG A 219 32.63 -0.34 8.95
CA ARG A 219 32.11 -1.70 9.12
C ARG A 219 32.23 -2.52 7.84
N GLU A 220 31.92 -1.94 6.69
CA GLU A 220 32.10 -2.62 5.39
C GLU A 220 33.59 -2.87 5.09
N GLY A 221 34.48 -1.93 5.42
CA GLY A 221 35.92 -2.09 5.26
C GLY A 221 36.58 -3.07 6.26
N ALA A 222 35.93 -3.35 7.39
CA ALA A 222 36.41 -4.29 8.41
C ALA A 222 35.90 -5.73 8.19
N THR A 223 35.09 -5.99 7.16
CA THR A 223 34.65 -7.36 6.84
C THR A 223 35.78 -8.07 6.09
N PRO A 224 36.40 -9.14 6.64
CA PRO A 224 37.45 -9.89 5.95
C PRO A 224 36.88 -10.47 4.65
N GLY A 225 37.66 -10.39 3.57
CA GLY A 225 37.22 -10.72 2.22
C GLY A 225 36.52 -12.07 2.11
N ARG A 226 35.34 -12.08 1.47
CA ARG A 226 34.89 -13.28 0.75
C ARG A 226 35.84 -13.45 -0.43
N GLU A 227 36.78 -14.38 -0.28
CA GLU A 227 37.54 -14.92 -1.40
C GLU A 227 36.56 -15.41 -2.48
N LEU A 228 36.71 -14.87 -3.70
CA LEU A 228 36.16 -15.52 -4.88
C LEU A 228 36.95 -16.81 -5.09
N SER A 229 36.33 -17.94 -4.78
CA SER A 229 36.91 -19.25 -5.08
C SER A 229 37.03 -19.44 -6.59
N SER A 230 38.26 -19.63 -7.03
CA SER A 230 38.61 -20.02 -8.39
C SER A 230 38.07 -21.43 -8.69
N SER A 231 37.20 -21.57 -9.68
CA SER A 231 37.02 -22.85 -10.37
C SER A 231 37.86 -22.83 -11.65
N LYS A 232 39.10 -23.33 -11.55
CA LYS A 232 39.87 -23.80 -12.70
C LYS A 232 39.21 -25.10 -13.19
N SER A 233 38.45 -25.02 -14.28
CA SER A 233 38.11 -26.20 -15.09
C SER A 233 39.25 -26.43 -16.08
N GLY A 234 39.92 -27.57 -15.95
CA GLY A 234 40.97 -28.00 -16.86
C GLY A 234 40.87 -29.49 -17.14
N ARG A 235 40.66 -29.81 -18.44
CA ARG A 235 40.85 -31.06 -19.23
C ARG A 235 39.54 -31.46 -19.93
N GLN A 236 39.52 -31.82 -21.21
CA GLN A 236 40.48 -32.70 -21.90
C GLN A 236 40.39 -32.53 -23.43
N LYS A 237 41.54 -32.49 -24.10
CA LYS A 237 41.67 -32.83 -25.53
C LYS A 237 41.50 -34.34 -25.69
N LYS A 238 40.64 -34.78 -26.60
CA LYS A 238 40.74 -36.09 -27.27
C LYS A 238 41.16 -35.85 -28.72
N LYS A 239 42.30 -36.42 -29.09
CA LYS A 239 42.75 -36.74 -30.45
C LYS A 239 42.90 -38.26 -30.48
N THR A 240 42.70 -38.82 -31.68
CA THR A 240 42.53 -40.23 -32.08
C THR A 240 41.20 -40.85 -31.69
#